data_AF-A0A7R9X7B3-F1
#
_entry.id   AF-A0A7R9X7B3-F1
#
_cell.length_a   1.000
_cell.length_b   1.000
_cell.length_c   1.000
_cell.angle_alpha   90.00
_cell.angle_beta   90.00
_cell.angle_gamma   90.00
#
_symmetry.space_group_name_H-M   'P 1'
#
loop_
_entity.id
_entity.type
_entity.pdbx_description
1 polymer ?
#
loop_
_entity_poly.entity_id
_entity_poly.type
_entity_poly.pdbx_seq_one_letter_code
_entity_poly.pdbx_strand_id
1 'polypeptide(L)'
;QINSNQIIDGSTLGYDFSPETKSNIASVAINRILECKAPNIKEEKSTVRFGQVIQRKEFTRVNYLICGITMVIDVKYCGMHSHISEVDGGWDERIEKVTKADCKELHRTRMYKRGNIVIDDLKIGVLNTRIEEIAGSIDTDGTCYPTTYNLGSRRWENVVVREKFRIR
;
A
#
# COMPACT_ATOMS: atom_id res chain seq x y z
N GLN A 1 6.77 -26.46 27.57
CA GLN A 1 6.49 -25.02 27.78
C GLN A 1 7.43 -24.25 26.87
N ILE A 2 6.89 -23.58 25.84
CA ILE A 2 7.66 -22.68 24.98
C ILE A 2 6.93 -21.33 25.03
N ASN A 3 7.62 -20.33 25.58
CA ASN A 3 7.17 -18.94 25.62
C ASN A 3 7.23 -18.35 24.21
N SER A 4 6.11 -17.84 23.69
CA SER A 4 6.07 -17.08 22.44
C SER A 4 5.52 -15.68 22.68
N ASN A 5 6.29 -14.84 23.37
CA ASN A 5 6.11 -13.39 23.30
C ASN A 5 6.92 -12.89 22.10
N GLN A 6 6.23 -12.69 20.96
CA GLN A 6 6.43 -11.63 19.97
C GLN A 6 5.67 -12.00 18.70
N ILE A 7 4.39 -11.62 18.66
CA ILE A 7 3.65 -11.51 17.41
C ILE A 7 4.08 -10.19 16.80
N ILE A 8 4.95 -10.24 15.79
CA ILE A 8 5.24 -9.10 14.92
C ILE A 8 4.27 -9.18 13.74
N ASP A 9 3.60 -8.07 13.52
CA ASP A 9 2.49 -7.79 12.62
C ASP A 9 2.63 -8.40 11.20
N GLY A 10 1.51 -8.91 10.66
CA GLY A 10 1.38 -9.33 9.26
C GLY A 10 1.64 -10.81 8.91
N SER A 11 1.28 -11.77 9.76
CA SER A 11 1.34 -13.21 9.42
C SER A 11 -0.02 -13.75 8.96
N THR A 12 -0.07 -14.38 7.78
CA THR A 12 -1.23 -15.19 7.37
C THR A 12 -0.95 -16.64 7.72
N LEU A 13 -1.85 -17.26 8.48
CA LEU A 13 -1.76 -18.66 8.87
C LEU A 13 -2.30 -19.55 7.74
N GLY A 14 -1.43 -20.31 7.09
CA GLY A 14 -1.84 -21.38 6.17
C GLY A 14 -1.95 -22.69 6.93
N TYR A 15 -3.09 -23.38 6.83
CA TYR A 15 -3.31 -24.71 7.39
C TYR A 15 -3.64 -25.69 6.27
N ASP A 16 -2.94 -26.82 6.23
CA ASP A 16 -3.24 -27.95 5.34
C ASP A 16 -4.17 -28.92 6.07
N PHE A 17 -5.37 -29.15 5.52
CA PHE A 17 -6.37 -30.06 6.08
C PHE A 17 -6.17 -31.45 5.47
N SER A 18 -5.10 -32.13 5.88
CA SER A 18 -4.94 -33.57 5.65
C SER A 18 -5.53 -34.35 6.83
N PRO A 19 -6.36 -35.39 6.60
CA PRO A 19 -7.00 -36.17 7.66
C PRO A 19 -6.03 -37.03 8.48
N GLU A 20 -4.75 -37.12 8.10
CA GLU A 20 -3.76 -37.94 8.79
C GLU A 20 -2.74 -37.09 9.58
N THR A 21 -2.97 -37.08 10.89
CA THR A 21 -2.05 -36.84 12.03
C THR A 21 -0.77 -36.00 11.81
N LYS A 22 -0.78 -34.86 12.53
CA LYS A 22 0.26 -33.83 12.74
C LYS A 22 0.28 -32.71 11.71
N SER A 23 -0.57 -31.71 11.97
CA SER A 23 -0.48 -30.41 11.31
C SER A 23 0.85 -29.73 11.65
N ASN A 24 1.67 -29.51 10.63
CA ASN A 24 2.86 -28.68 10.73
C ASN A 24 2.42 -27.24 10.40
N ILE A 25 2.43 -26.37 11.40
CA ILE A 25 2.07 -24.96 11.22
C ILE A 25 3.32 -24.21 10.74
N ALA A 26 3.26 -23.60 9.55
CA ALA A 26 4.29 -22.72 9.03
C ALA A 26 3.76 -21.28 8.97
N SER A 27 4.51 -20.34 9.53
CA SER A 27 4.25 -18.91 9.35
C SER A 27 5.03 -18.40 8.15
N VAL A 28 4.35 -17.70 7.24
CA VAL A 28 4.97 -17.08 6.07
C VAL A 28 4.91 -15.57 6.22
N ALA A 29 6.07 -14.93 6.23
CA ALA A 29 6.18 -13.47 6.19
C ALA A 29 6.13 -13.00 4.73
N ILE A 30 5.10 -12.22 4.38
CA ILE A 30 4.87 -11.73 3.00
C ILE A 30 5.59 -10.41 2.72
N ASN A 31 6.25 -9.84 3.73
CA ASN A 31 6.92 -8.54 3.65
C ASN A 31 8.39 -8.64 3.20
N ARG A 32 8.98 -9.83 3.15
CA ARG A 32 10.37 -10.06 2.73
C ARG A 32 10.51 -11.40 2.01
N ILE A 33 10.97 -11.36 0.76
CA ILE A 33 11.41 -12.55 0.03
C ILE A 33 12.90 -12.76 0.37
N LEU A 34 13.20 -13.79 1.14
CA LEU A 34 14.60 -14.22 1.37
C LEU A 34 15.08 -15.01 0.14
N GLU A 35 16.31 -14.76 -0.31
CA GLU A 35 16.93 -15.57 -1.36
C GLU A 35 17.11 -17.02 -0.89
N CYS A 36 16.51 -17.98 -1.61
CA CYS A 36 16.69 -19.39 -1.35
C CYS A 36 18.11 -19.83 -1.73
N LYS A 37 18.98 -20.08 -0.75
CA LYS A 37 20.24 -20.79 -0.98
C LYS A 37 19.93 -22.28 -1.15
N ALA A 38 20.31 -22.85 -2.30
CA ALA A 38 20.21 -24.28 -2.52
C ALA A 38 21.03 -25.03 -1.46
N PRO A 39 20.47 -26.05 -0.78
CA PRO A 39 21.22 -26.85 0.16
C PRO A 39 22.36 -27.59 -0.57
N ASN A 40 23.52 -27.65 0.07
CA ASN A 40 24.69 -28.36 -0.45
C ASN A 40 24.55 -29.84 -0.07
N ILE A 41 23.92 -30.63 -0.95
CA ILE A 41 23.67 -32.05 -0.73
C ILE A 41 24.95 -32.82 -1.07
N LYS A 42 25.56 -33.49 -0.08
CA LYS A 42 26.60 -34.49 -0.34
C LYS A 42 25.94 -35.77 -0.84
N GLU A 43 26.30 -36.21 -2.05
CA GLU A 43 25.73 -37.39 -2.69
C GLU A 43 26.17 -38.69 -1.97
N GLU A 44 25.23 -39.37 -1.32
CA GLU A 44 25.40 -40.74 -0.86
C GLU A 44 24.84 -41.68 -1.94
N LYS A 45 25.70 -42.54 -2.51
CA LYS A 45 25.35 -43.42 -3.63
C LYS A 45 24.37 -44.51 -3.18
N SER A 46 23.09 -44.30 -3.41
CA SER A 46 22.09 -45.36 -3.43
C SER A 46 21.62 -45.59 -4.87
N THR A 47 21.65 -46.85 -5.32
CA THR A 47 21.14 -47.25 -6.64
C THR A 47 19.61 -47.29 -6.58
N VAL A 48 18.99 -46.11 -6.56
CA VAL A 48 17.56 -45.96 -6.75
C VAL A 48 17.33 -45.69 -8.23
N ARG A 49 16.45 -46.47 -8.88
CA ARG A 49 15.99 -46.15 -10.23
C ARG A 49 15.12 -44.88 -10.14
N PHE A 50 15.75 -43.73 -10.32
CA PHE A 50 15.04 -42.47 -10.44
C PHE A 50 14.45 -42.38 -11.86
N GLY A 51 13.14 -42.62 -11.97
CA GLY A 51 12.37 -42.03 -13.05
C GLY A 51 12.44 -40.51 -12.84
N GLN A 52 13.35 -39.83 -13.55
CA GLN A 52 13.49 -38.40 -13.44
C GLN A 52 12.29 -37.75 -14.15
N VAL A 53 11.26 -37.38 -13.39
CA VAL A 53 10.17 -36.56 -13.91
C VAL A 53 10.71 -35.15 -14.13
N ILE A 54 11.19 -34.89 -15.34
CA ILE A 54 11.53 -33.53 -15.78
C ILE A 54 10.20 -32.81 -16.04
N GLN A 55 9.60 -32.21 -15.00
CA GLN A 55 8.50 -31.29 -15.19
C GLN A 55 9.02 -30.04 -15.90
N ARG A 56 8.62 -29.88 -17.15
CA ARG A 56 8.86 -28.66 -17.93
C ARG A 56 8.17 -27.52 -17.18
N LYS A 57 8.94 -26.58 -16.63
CA LYS A 57 8.38 -25.35 -16.07
C LYS A 57 7.87 -24.50 -17.23
N GLU A 58 6.59 -24.64 -17.53
CA GLU A 58 5.90 -23.76 -18.46
C GLU A 58 5.57 -22.46 -17.73
N PHE A 59 6.27 -21.38 -18.07
CA PHE A 59 5.98 -20.05 -17.58
C PHE A 59 4.97 -19.38 -18.51
N THR A 60 3.72 -19.32 -18.10
CA THR A 60 2.67 -18.57 -18.82
C THR A 60 2.59 -17.15 -18.28
N ARG A 61 2.64 -16.15 -19.17
CA ARG A 61 2.37 -14.76 -18.80
C ARG A 61 0.87 -14.61 -18.53
N VAL A 62 0.52 -14.23 -17.31
CA VAL A 62 -0.85 -13.89 -16.93
C VAL A 62 -1.00 -12.38 -16.88
N ASN A 63 -2.03 -11.85 -17.53
CA ASN A 63 -2.38 -10.44 -17.42
C ASN A 63 -3.05 -10.21 -16.07
N TYR A 64 -2.53 -9.28 -15.28
CA TYR A 64 -3.11 -8.87 -14.02
C TYR A 64 -3.38 -7.36 -14.03
N LEU A 65 -4.41 -6.97 -13.29
CA LEU A 65 -4.77 -5.58 -13.04
C LEU A 65 -4.49 -5.29 -11.57
N ILE A 66 -3.59 -4.35 -11.30
CA ILE A 66 -3.25 -3.92 -9.94
C ILE A 66 -3.41 -2.40 -9.91
N CYS A 67 -4.17 -1.92 -8.93
CA CYS A 67 -4.26 -0.51 -8.62
C CYS A 67 -3.80 -0.26 -7.19
N GLY A 68 -3.04 0.81 -7.00
CA GLY A 68 -2.59 1.26 -5.68
C GLY A 68 -2.76 2.76 -5.56
N ILE A 69 -3.41 3.20 -4.48
CA ILE A 69 -3.62 4.61 -4.19
C ILE A 69 -3.05 4.90 -2.81
N THR A 70 -2.09 5.81 -2.76
CA THR A 70 -1.49 6.33 -1.54
C THR A 70 -1.76 7.82 -1.46
N MET A 71 -2.12 8.29 -0.27
CA MET A 71 -2.47 9.67 -0.01
C MET A 71 -1.62 10.17 1.14
N VAL A 72 -1.02 11.34 0.97
CA VAL A 72 -0.27 12.02 2.03
C VAL A 72 -0.98 13.32 2.33
N ILE A 73 -1.45 13.47 3.55
CA ILE A 73 -2.08 14.68 4.06
C ILE A 73 -0.99 15.54 4.71
N ASP A 74 -0.96 16.82 4.37
CA ASP A 74 -0.11 17.84 4.97
C ASP A 74 -0.98 19.03 5.40
N VAL A 75 -1.15 19.16 6.72
CA VAL A 75 -1.84 20.25 7.38
C VAL A 75 -0.81 21.29 7.79
N LYS A 76 -1.00 22.54 7.38
CA LYS A 76 -0.16 23.66 7.81
C LYS A 76 -1.01 24.76 8.44
N TYR A 77 -0.48 25.37 9.49
CA TYR A 77 -1.06 26.57 10.09
C TYR A 77 -0.83 27.76 9.17
N CYS A 78 -1.85 28.59 8.98
CA CYS A 78 -1.84 29.82 8.22
C CYS A 78 -2.12 30.96 9.20
N GLY A 79 -1.06 31.68 9.56
CA GLY A 79 -1.06 32.76 10.53
C GLY A 79 -1.26 34.14 9.92
N MET A 80 -1.04 35.16 10.75
CA MET A 80 -1.11 36.55 10.33
C MET A 80 -0.15 36.82 9.15
N HIS A 81 -0.58 37.65 8.20
CA HIS A 81 0.17 37.94 6.96
C HIS A 81 0.50 36.69 6.10
N SER A 82 -0.32 35.65 6.20
CA SER A 82 -0.16 34.40 5.45
C SER A 82 1.14 33.64 5.78
N HIS A 83 1.68 33.82 6.98
CA HIS A 83 2.81 33.01 7.44
C HIS A 83 2.38 31.55 7.63
N ILE A 84 3.07 30.63 6.96
CA ILE A 84 2.80 29.20 7.04
C ILE A 84 3.78 28.52 8.00
N SER A 85 3.26 27.71 8.93
CA SER A 85 4.06 26.90 9.84
C SER A 85 3.50 25.48 9.99
N GLU A 86 4.31 24.57 10.52
CA GLU A 86 3.86 23.22 10.79
C GLU A 86 2.92 23.17 12.01
N VAL A 87 2.07 22.15 12.04
CA VAL A 87 1.23 21.81 13.20
C VAL A 87 1.58 20.42 13.68
N ASP A 88 1.40 20.20 14.99
CA ASP A 88 1.55 18.87 15.55
C ASP A 88 0.58 17.88 14.90
N GLY A 89 1.13 16.72 14.52
CA GLY A 89 0.37 15.67 13.85
C GLY A 89 -0.23 16.05 12.49
N GLY A 90 0.24 17.13 11.86
CA GLY A 90 -0.28 17.62 10.58
C GLY A 90 0.11 16.79 9.37
N TRP A 91 1.02 15.82 9.53
CA TRP A 91 1.45 14.92 8.46
C TRP A 91 0.91 13.52 8.70
N ASP A 92 0.29 12.92 7.68
CA ASP A 92 -0.22 11.54 7.72
C ASP A 92 -0.16 10.89 6.33
N GLU A 93 0.17 9.60 6.26
CA GLU A 93 0.21 8.82 5.01
C GLU A 93 -0.72 7.61 5.11
N ARG A 94 -1.57 7.44 4.09
CA ARG A 94 -2.61 6.41 4.07
C ARG A 94 -2.64 5.70 2.74
N ILE A 95 -2.90 4.40 2.81
CA ILE A 95 -3.18 3.58 1.65
C ILE A 95 -4.70 3.43 1.56
N GLU A 96 -5.26 3.80 0.42
CA GLU A 96 -6.68 3.60 0.17
C GLU A 96 -6.94 2.16 -0.26
N LYS A 97 -7.98 1.56 0.31
CA LYS A 97 -8.41 0.22 -0.09
C LYS A 97 -9.17 0.31 -1.41
N VAL A 98 -8.51 -0.07 -2.50
CA VAL A 98 -9.10 -0.12 -3.84
C VAL A 98 -9.73 -1.48 -4.09
N THR A 99 -11.03 -1.54 -4.42
CA THR A 99 -11.65 -2.81 -4.80
C THR A 99 -11.32 -3.19 -6.24
N LYS A 100 -11.57 -4.45 -6.61
CA LYS A 100 -11.44 -4.91 -8.00
C LYS A 100 -12.34 -4.11 -8.97
N ALA A 101 -13.51 -3.69 -8.51
CA ALA A 101 -14.44 -2.89 -9.32
C ALA A 101 -13.88 -1.48 -9.54
N ASP A 102 -13.44 -0.82 -8.47
CA ASP A 102 -12.85 0.53 -8.54
C ASP A 102 -11.61 0.54 -9.42
N CYS A 103 -10.74 -0.48 -9.28
CA CYS A 103 -9.55 -0.60 -10.09
C CYS A 103 -9.86 -0.75 -11.59
N LYS A 104 -10.88 -1.56 -11.93
CA LYS A 104 -11.36 -1.66 -13.31
C LYS A 104 -11.89 -0.34 -13.82
N GLU A 105 -12.64 0.39 -13.00
CA GLU A 105 -13.24 1.66 -13.38
C GLU A 105 -12.18 2.76 -13.55
N LEU A 106 -11.20 2.82 -12.66
CA LEU A 106 -10.05 3.73 -12.75
C LEU A 106 -9.27 3.48 -14.05
N HIS A 107 -9.02 2.21 -14.40
CA HIS A 107 -8.40 1.87 -15.68
C HIS A 107 -9.30 2.22 -16.88
N ARG A 108 -10.61 2.01 -16.80
CA ARG A 108 -11.54 2.28 -17.90
C ARG A 108 -11.67 3.78 -18.17
N THR A 109 -11.83 4.57 -17.10
CA THR A 109 -12.13 6.00 -17.18
C THR A 109 -10.89 6.88 -17.20
N ARG A 110 -9.74 6.36 -16.74
CA ARG A 110 -8.53 7.16 -16.48
C ARG A 110 -8.76 8.27 -15.47
N MET A 111 -9.69 8.06 -14.54
CA MET A 111 -10.06 9.04 -13.52
C MET A 111 -10.16 8.38 -12.15
N TYR A 112 -9.80 9.16 -11.13
CA TYR A 112 -10.07 8.86 -9.73
C TYR A 112 -10.95 9.96 -9.14
N LYS A 113 -11.97 9.56 -8.38
CA LYS A 113 -12.94 10.47 -7.77
C LYS A 113 -13.13 10.13 -6.31
N ARG A 114 -13.00 11.13 -5.44
CA ARG A 114 -13.25 11.02 -4.00
C ARG A 114 -13.89 12.29 -3.48
N GLY A 115 -15.18 12.23 -3.13
CA GLY A 115 -15.94 13.42 -2.77
C GLY A 115 -15.92 14.44 -3.92
N ASN A 116 -15.45 15.66 -3.63
CA ASN A 116 -15.33 16.73 -4.62
C ASN A 116 -14.01 16.70 -5.40
N ILE A 117 -13.08 15.81 -5.05
CA ILE A 117 -11.78 15.70 -5.72
C ILE A 117 -11.93 14.81 -6.95
N VAL A 118 -11.50 15.33 -8.10
CA VAL A 118 -11.47 14.61 -9.36
C VAL A 118 -10.06 14.72 -9.93
N ILE A 119 -9.39 13.57 -10.04
CA ILE A 119 -8.10 13.45 -10.71
C ILE A 119 -8.35 12.76 -12.04
N ASP A 120 -8.06 13.45 -13.13
CA ASP A 120 -8.19 12.96 -14.49
C ASP A 120 -6.83 12.76 -15.17
N ASP A 121 -6.88 12.36 -16.44
CA ASP A 121 -5.70 12.07 -17.29
C ASP A 121 -4.70 11.09 -16.64
N LEU A 122 -5.21 10.05 -15.99
CA LEU A 122 -4.36 9.02 -15.40
C LEU A 122 -3.70 8.17 -16.49
N LYS A 123 -2.38 8.10 -16.44
CA LYS A 123 -1.57 7.25 -17.32
C LYS A 123 -1.40 5.87 -16.70
N ILE A 124 -1.67 4.81 -17.47
CA ILE A 124 -1.56 3.43 -16.98
C ILE A 124 -0.12 2.94 -17.01
N GLY A 125 0.23 2.15 -16.00
CA GLY A 125 1.55 1.52 -15.88
C GLY A 125 2.61 2.46 -15.33
N VAL A 126 2.25 3.70 -14.99
CA VAL A 126 3.11 4.70 -14.37
C VAL A 126 2.49 5.22 -13.08
N LEU A 127 3.32 5.81 -12.21
CA LEU A 127 2.86 6.47 -11.00
C LEU A 127 2.36 7.88 -11.33
N ASN A 128 1.06 8.11 -11.19
CA ASN A 128 0.45 9.43 -11.32
C ASN A 128 0.51 10.13 -9.96
N THR A 129 0.94 11.39 -9.94
CA THR A 129 0.98 12.21 -8.72
C THR A 129 0.19 13.50 -8.93
N ARG A 130 -0.66 13.83 -7.95
CA ARG A 130 -1.43 15.10 -7.89
C ARG A 130 -1.46 15.63 -6.47
N ILE A 131 -1.61 16.93 -6.32
CA ILE A 131 -1.74 17.61 -5.03
C ILE A 131 -2.98 18.48 -5.11
N GLU A 132 -3.89 18.31 -4.17
CA GLU A 132 -5.15 19.04 -4.10
C GLU A 132 -5.27 19.75 -2.76
N GLU A 133 -5.87 20.94 -2.76
CA GLU A 133 -6.25 21.65 -1.53
C GLU A 133 -7.61 21.12 -1.07
N ILE A 134 -7.63 20.41 0.07
CA ILE A 134 -8.83 19.73 0.57
C ILE A 134 -9.55 20.51 1.66
N ALA A 135 -8.88 21.50 2.26
CA ALA A 135 -9.47 22.43 3.22
C ALA A 135 -8.63 23.72 3.27
N GLY A 136 -9.30 24.87 3.25
CA GLY A 136 -8.65 26.16 3.06
C GLY A 136 -8.06 26.27 1.66
N SER A 137 -7.38 27.38 1.38
CA SER A 137 -6.69 27.55 0.09
C SER A 137 -5.48 28.46 0.21
N ILE A 138 -4.57 28.35 -0.76
CA ILE A 138 -3.45 29.27 -0.94
C ILE A 138 -3.54 29.80 -2.37
N ASP A 139 -3.71 31.12 -2.51
CA ASP A 139 -3.72 31.77 -3.82
C ASP A 139 -2.30 31.87 -4.39
N THR A 140 -2.21 32.15 -5.69
CA THR A 140 -0.99 32.26 -6.48
C THR A 140 -0.02 33.33 -5.98
N ASP A 141 -0.52 34.34 -5.26
CA ASP A 141 0.29 35.38 -4.61
C ASP A 141 0.87 34.95 -3.25
N GLY A 142 0.51 33.75 -2.77
CA GLY A 142 0.90 33.21 -1.47
C GLY A 142 -0.04 33.59 -0.32
N THR A 143 -1.14 34.31 -0.59
CA THR A 143 -2.16 34.59 0.40
C THR A 143 -2.88 33.30 0.78
N CYS A 144 -2.89 32.96 2.07
CA CYS A 144 -3.60 31.78 2.54
C CYS A 144 -4.94 32.15 3.19
N TYR A 145 -5.96 31.36 2.85
CA TYR A 145 -7.33 31.47 3.36
C TYR A 145 -7.59 30.26 4.26
N PRO A 146 -7.38 30.41 5.58
CA PRO A 146 -7.43 29.28 6.48
C PRO A 146 -8.86 28.83 6.79
N THR A 147 -8.98 27.59 7.23
CA THR A 147 -10.24 27.04 7.74
C THR A 147 -9.98 26.15 8.97
N THR A 148 -11.05 25.55 9.48
CA THR A 148 -10.97 24.48 10.49
C THR A 148 -11.05 23.13 9.79
N TYR A 149 -10.14 22.23 10.13
CA TYR A 149 -10.09 20.87 9.58
C TYR A 149 -10.12 19.82 10.68
N ASN A 150 -10.86 18.73 10.45
CA ASN A 150 -10.98 17.61 11.37
C ASN A 150 -10.56 16.31 10.68
N LEU A 151 -9.73 15.51 11.34
CA LEU A 151 -9.30 14.20 10.86
C LEU A 151 -9.32 13.19 12.01
N GLY A 152 -10.30 12.30 12.01
CA GLY A 152 -10.51 11.38 13.14
C GLY A 152 -10.82 12.15 14.42
N SER A 153 -10.02 11.94 15.47
CA SER A 153 -10.14 12.66 16.75
C SER A 153 -9.37 13.99 16.80
N ARG A 154 -8.61 14.33 15.76
CA ARG A 154 -7.81 15.57 15.70
C ARG A 154 -8.58 16.68 15.02
N ARG A 155 -8.40 17.89 15.53
CA ARG A 155 -8.95 19.13 15.01
C ARG A 155 -7.84 20.18 14.97
N TRP A 156 -7.72 20.85 13.84
CA TRP A 156 -6.83 22.01 13.69
C TRP A 156 -7.63 23.22 13.24
N GLU A 157 -7.24 24.39 13.76
CA GLU A 157 -7.86 25.67 13.45
C GLU A 157 -6.84 26.58 12.79
N ASN A 158 -7.34 27.47 11.93
CA ASN A 158 -6.53 28.36 11.11
C ASN A 158 -5.53 27.61 10.22
N VAL A 159 -5.99 26.56 9.53
CA VAL A 159 -5.13 25.71 8.70
C VAL A 159 -5.52 25.70 7.23
N VAL A 160 -4.53 25.41 6.41
CA VAL A 160 -4.67 24.98 5.01
C VAL A 160 -4.18 23.55 4.91
N VAL A 161 -4.88 22.73 4.13
CA VAL A 161 -4.64 21.29 4.05
C VAL A 161 -4.48 20.88 2.61
N ARG A 162 -3.34 20.27 2.32
CA ARG A 162 -3.04 19.68 1.01
C ARG A 162 -2.99 18.17 1.13
N GLU A 163 -3.53 17.50 0.12
CA GLU A 163 -3.47 16.05 0.00
C GLU A 163 -2.76 15.69 -1.29
N LYS A 164 -1.67 14.93 -1.16
CA LYS A 164 -0.90 14.40 -2.27
C LYS A 164 -1.34 12.99 -2.59
N PHE A 165 -1.92 12.81 -3.76
CA PHE A 165 -2.34 11.53 -4.31
C PHE A 165 -1.21 10.91 -5.13
N ARG A 166 -0.99 9.61 -4.93
CA ARG A 166 -0.07 8.76 -5.69
C ARG A 166 -0.86 7.55 -6.18
N ILE A 167 -1.16 7.52 -7.46
CA ILE A 167 -2.06 6.54 -8.08
C ILE A 167 -1.28 5.72 -9.11
N ARG A 168 -1.29 4.40 -8.95
CA ARG A 168 -0.65 3.42 -9.84
C ARG A 168 -1.67 2.45 -10.39
#